data_AF-A0AA40FP06-F1
#
_entry.id   AF-A0AA40FP06-F1
#
_cell.length_a   1.000
_cell.length_b   1.000
_cell.length_c   1.000
_cell.angle_alpha   90.00
_cell.angle_beta   90.00
_cell.angle_gamma   90.00
#
_symmetry.space_group_name_H-M   'P 1'
#
loop_
_entity.id
_entity.type
_entity.pdbx_description
1 polymer ?
#
loop_
_entity_poly.entity_id
_entity_poly.type
_entity_poly.pdbx_seq_one_letter_code
_entity_poly.pdbx_strand_id
1 'polypeptide(L)'
;MQSRKDKVKDKPRGDPHREYLDAESTDEEERRRQEVEEVEEELRPVYDERELTELVNCVKDMTTLSSLHERDWTYYSEMTVREFFLNPHFNTLTVYYLYNRLNVSLSFPIIPVYELTYFIRQPQEILRADTFRDRVLFGSVNDKVEHHVLSVVQNVLAPIFLKIETWPDSIPSHSRPVHRLNLCLISRRKFSVKHGHRNDTSTS
;
A
#
# COMPACT_ATOMS: atom_id res chain seq x y z
N MET A 1 76.69 1.12 -7.84
CA MET A 1 75.80 0.49 -6.85
C MET A 1 75.19 1.60 -6.01
N GLN A 2 73.94 1.95 -6.28
CA GLN A 2 73.26 3.16 -5.78
C GLN A 2 72.58 2.88 -4.43
N SER A 3 72.80 3.76 -3.45
CA SER A 3 72.26 3.72 -2.09
C SER A 3 70.74 3.95 -2.08
N ARG A 4 69.99 3.10 -1.36
CA ARG A 4 68.54 3.21 -1.14
C ARG A 4 68.26 4.18 0.00
N LYS A 5 67.49 5.24 -0.26
CA LYS A 5 66.91 6.11 0.78
C LYS A 5 65.51 5.62 1.14
N ASP A 6 65.34 5.24 2.40
CA ASP A 6 64.03 4.91 2.99
C ASP A 6 63.13 6.15 3.07
N LYS A 7 61.91 6.02 2.55
CA LYS A 7 60.84 7.02 2.70
C LYS A 7 60.00 6.68 3.94
N VAL A 8 60.20 7.44 5.01
CA VAL A 8 59.26 7.48 6.15
C VAL A 8 57.96 8.12 5.65
N LYS A 9 56.86 7.35 5.72
CA LYS A 9 55.52 7.78 5.34
C LYS A 9 54.92 8.54 6.53
N ASP A 10 54.98 9.87 6.44
CA ASP A 10 54.35 10.76 7.42
C ASP A 10 52.83 10.54 7.42
N LYS A 11 52.26 10.26 8.59
CA LYS A 11 50.81 10.06 8.78
C LYS A 11 50.25 11.44 9.16
N PRO A 12 49.26 12.00 8.45
CA PRO A 12 48.74 13.30 8.81
C PRO A 12 48.13 13.22 10.22
N ARG A 13 48.55 14.14 11.08
CA ARG A 13 47.98 14.32 12.42
C ARG A 13 46.50 14.66 12.25
N GLY A 14 45.63 13.87 12.90
CA GLY A 14 44.20 14.16 12.95
C GLY A 14 43.99 15.56 13.50
N ASP A 15 43.28 16.38 12.74
CA ASP A 15 42.91 17.73 13.13
C ASP A 15 41.94 17.64 14.32
N PRO A 16 42.30 18.14 15.52
CA PRO A 16 41.42 18.09 16.70
C PRO A 16 40.14 18.92 16.52
N HIS A 17 40.08 19.78 15.50
CA HIS A 17 38.97 20.70 15.28
C HIS A 17 37.78 20.08 14.54
N ARG A 18 37.89 18.82 14.07
CA ARG A 18 36.83 18.18 13.28
C ARG A 18 35.72 17.53 14.11
N GLU A 19 35.88 17.41 15.43
CA GLU A 19 34.89 16.77 16.33
C GLU A 19 33.83 17.74 16.89
N TYR A 20 33.90 19.04 16.59
CA TYR A 20 32.98 20.04 17.16
C TYR A 20 31.79 20.43 16.26
N LEU A 21 31.73 19.95 15.01
CA LEU A 21 30.66 20.33 14.07
C LEU A 21 29.46 19.37 14.07
N ASP A 22 29.55 18.21 14.71
CA ASP A 22 28.48 17.19 14.70
C ASP A 22 27.53 17.31 15.92
N ALA A 23 27.97 17.96 17.00
CA ALA A 23 27.21 18.07 18.24
C ALA A 23 26.04 19.07 18.16
N GLU A 24 26.23 20.23 17.50
CA GLU A 24 25.15 21.23 17.36
C GLU A 24 24.09 20.82 16.32
N SER A 25 24.47 20.02 15.30
CA SER A 25 23.51 19.53 14.30
C SER A 25 22.52 18.52 14.88
N THR A 26 22.91 17.77 15.92
CA THR A 26 22.06 16.72 16.49
C THR A 26 20.94 17.33 17.34
N ASP A 27 21.25 18.31 18.20
CA ASP A 27 20.27 18.99 19.05
C ASP A 27 19.27 19.84 18.24
N GLU A 28 19.73 20.54 17.19
CA GLU A 28 18.80 21.29 16.33
C GLU A 28 17.87 20.37 15.54
N GLU A 29 18.36 19.24 15.05
CA GLU A 29 17.53 18.28 14.32
C GLU A 29 16.51 17.59 15.24
N GLU A 30 16.88 17.29 16.48
CA GLU A 30 15.97 16.72 17.48
C GLU A 30 14.89 17.72 17.92
N ARG A 31 15.25 19.01 18.09
CA ARG A 31 14.27 20.08 18.36
C ARG A 31 13.30 20.28 17.20
N ARG A 32 13.79 20.26 15.95
CA ARG A 32 12.91 20.34 14.76
C ARG A 32 11.97 19.14 14.67
N ARG A 33 12.42 17.94 15.02
CA ARG A 33 11.56 16.74 15.08
C ARG A 33 10.49 16.88 16.16
N GLN A 34 10.85 17.36 17.34
CA GLN A 34 9.89 17.63 18.43
C GLN A 34 8.88 18.71 18.04
N GLU A 35 9.31 19.82 17.44
CA GLU A 35 8.41 20.88 16.97
C GLU A 35 7.45 20.37 15.89
N VAL A 36 7.92 19.51 14.96
CA VAL A 36 7.05 18.89 13.96
C VAL A 36 6.06 17.92 14.60
N GLU A 37 6.50 17.09 15.53
CA GLU A 37 5.63 16.13 16.25
C GLU A 37 4.56 16.85 17.07
N GLU A 38 4.90 17.95 17.74
CA GLU A 38 3.97 18.77 18.54
C GLU A 38 2.91 19.45 17.64
N VAL A 39 3.32 20.00 16.49
CA VAL A 39 2.40 20.57 15.49
C VAL A 39 1.51 19.48 14.87
N GLU A 40 2.04 18.28 14.62
CA GLU A 40 1.26 17.14 14.11
C GLU A 40 0.25 16.61 15.14
N GLU A 41 0.57 16.63 16.43
CA GLU A 41 -0.38 16.29 17.50
C GLU A 41 -1.54 17.30 17.57
N GLU A 42 -1.26 18.61 17.45
CA GLU A 42 -2.31 19.65 17.46
C GLU A 42 -3.27 19.57 16.26
N LEU A 43 -2.80 19.05 15.12
CA LEU A 43 -3.59 18.93 13.89
C LEU A 43 -4.38 17.62 13.77
N ARG A 44 -4.36 16.76 14.81
CA ARG A 44 -5.14 15.52 14.78
C ARG A 44 -6.64 15.82 14.70
N PRO A 45 -7.38 15.08 13.87
CA PRO A 45 -8.82 15.25 13.78
C PRO A 45 -9.49 14.90 15.10
N VAL A 46 -10.34 15.80 15.58
CA VAL A 46 -11.19 15.56 16.75
C VAL A 46 -12.49 14.92 16.28
N TYR A 47 -12.73 13.68 16.69
CA TYR A 47 -13.99 12.96 16.48
C TYR A 47 -14.74 12.82 17.80
N ASP A 48 -16.07 12.88 17.75
CA ASP A 48 -16.90 12.43 18.87
C ASP A 48 -16.95 10.90 18.92
N GLU A 49 -17.20 10.32 20.08
CA GLU A 49 -17.31 8.86 20.28
C GLU A 49 -18.40 8.24 19.39
N ARG A 50 -19.46 9.00 19.14
CA ARG A 50 -20.56 8.59 18.24
C ARG A 50 -20.10 8.51 16.79
N GLU A 51 -19.43 9.56 16.30
CA GLU A 51 -18.90 9.62 14.93
C GLU A 51 -17.87 8.51 14.70
N LEU A 52 -16.99 8.28 15.69
CA LEU A 52 -15.98 7.23 15.62
C LEU A 52 -16.61 5.83 15.59
N THR A 53 -17.68 5.61 16.36
CA THR A 53 -18.43 4.35 16.34
C THR A 53 -19.13 4.13 14.99
N GLU A 54 -19.71 5.19 14.41
CA GLU A 54 -20.31 5.13 13.07
C GLU A 54 -19.27 4.80 11.98
N LEU A 55 -18.08 5.40 12.05
CA LEU A 55 -16.97 5.11 11.15
C LEU A 55 -16.50 3.65 11.26
N VAL A 56 -16.35 3.14 12.48
CA VAL A 56 -16.02 1.72 12.71
C VAL A 56 -17.09 0.81 12.11
N ASN A 57 -18.37 1.13 12.29
CA ASN A 57 -19.46 0.36 11.70
C ASN A 57 -19.45 0.42 10.16
N CYS A 58 -19.12 1.57 9.56
CA CYS A 58 -18.95 1.66 8.12
C CYS A 58 -17.86 0.72 7.59
N VAL A 59 -16.72 0.63 8.29
CA VAL A 59 -15.64 -0.31 7.92
C VAL A 59 -16.13 -1.75 8.03
N LYS A 60 -16.85 -2.10 9.10
CA LYS A 60 -17.43 -3.44 9.29
C LYS A 60 -18.39 -3.79 8.15
N ASP A 61 -19.31 -2.88 7.81
CA ASP A 61 -20.30 -3.07 6.76
C ASP A 61 -19.67 -3.23 5.36
N MET A 62 -18.57 -2.51 5.11
CA MET A 62 -17.85 -2.58 3.83
C MET A 62 -16.92 -3.79 3.72
N THR A 63 -16.62 -4.46 4.83
CA THR A 63 -15.73 -5.62 4.84
C THR A 63 -16.49 -6.85 4.32
N THR A 64 -16.00 -7.44 3.23
CA THR A 64 -16.71 -8.51 2.50
C THR A 64 -15.95 -9.83 2.49
N LEU A 65 -15.24 -10.14 3.57
CA LEU A 65 -14.51 -11.41 3.69
C LEU A 65 -15.50 -12.59 3.76
N SER A 66 -15.22 -13.63 2.99
CA SER A 66 -16.11 -14.78 2.76
C SER A 66 -16.56 -15.54 4.02
N SER A 67 -15.74 -15.54 5.08
CA SER A 67 -16.02 -16.21 6.36
C SER A 67 -16.27 -15.24 7.52
N LEU A 68 -16.55 -13.96 7.25
CA LEU A 68 -16.70 -12.95 8.30
C LEU A 68 -17.99 -13.10 9.09
N HIS A 69 -17.87 -13.17 10.42
CA HIS A 69 -19.00 -13.11 11.33
C HIS A 69 -18.86 -11.94 12.30
N GLU A 70 -19.98 -11.39 12.79
CA GLU A 70 -19.98 -10.29 13.76
C GLU A 70 -19.13 -10.60 15.02
N ARG A 71 -19.07 -11.87 15.41
CA ARG A 71 -18.31 -12.36 16.57
C ARG A 71 -16.79 -12.34 16.39
N ASP A 72 -16.32 -12.24 15.15
CA ASP A 72 -14.89 -12.22 14.84
C ASP A 72 -14.26 -10.85 15.11
N TRP A 73 -15.08 -9.80 15.19
CA TRP A 73 -14.63 -8.47 15.55
C TRP A 73 -14.27 -8.41 17.03
N THR A 74 -12.98 -8.30 17.31
CA THR A 74 -12.48 -8.17 18.68
C THR A 74 -12.33 -6.70 19.07
N TYR A 75 -12.24 -6.42 20.37
CA TYR A 75 -11.92 -5.09 20.88
C TYR A 75 -10.64 -4.52 20.25
N TYR A 76 -9.61 -5.35 20.07
CA TYR A 76 -8.36 -4.94 19.42
C TYR A 76 -8.59 -4.55 17.96
N SER A 77 -9.38 -5.34 17.23
CA SER A 77 -9.75 -5.06 15.84
C SER A 77 -10.40 -3.68 15.73
N GLU A 78 -11.39 -3.39 16.57
CA GLU A 78 -12.04 -2.09 16.56
C GLU A 78 -11.11 -0.95 16.97
N MET A 79 -10.25 -1.17 17.96
CA MET A 79 -9.29 -0.15 18.40
C MET A 79 -8.31 0.20 17.28
N THR A 80 -7.85 -0.78 16.50
CA THR A 80 -7.01 -0.52 15.32
C THR A 80 -7.76 0.27 14.24
N VAL A 81 -9.05 0.00 14.04
CA VAL A 81 -9.87 0.81 13.13
C VAL A 81 -10.02 2.24 13.66
N ARG A 82 -10.20 2.43 14.97
CA ARG A 82 -10.24 3.77 15.59
C ARG A 82 -8.92 4.53 15.37
N GLU A 83 -7.79 3.86 15.61
CA GLU A 83 -6.46 4.44 15.39
C GLU A 83 -6.26 4.89 13.93
N PHE A 84 -6.77 4.13 12.96
CA PHE A 84 -6.75 4.53 11.56
C PHE A 84 -7.42 5.89 11.34
N PHE A 85 -8.54 6.18 11.99
CA PHE A 85 -9.21 7.49 11.84
C PHE A 85 -8.52 8.59 12.63
N LEU A 86 -8.11 8.31 13.86
CA LEU A 86 -7.49 9.26 14.79
C LEU A 86 -6.12 9.75 14.33
N ASN A 87 -5.36 8.90 13.63
CA ASN A 87 -4.01 9.20 13.23
C ASN A 87 -3.87 9.28 11.69
N PRO A 88 -3.88 10.51 11.11
CA PRO A 88 -3.83 10.75 9.66
C PRO A 88 -2.60 10.19 8.94
N HIS A 89 -1.55 9.80 9.67
CA HIS A 89 -0.33 9.21 9.12
C HIS A 89 -0.56 7.82 8.53
N PHE A 90 -1.49 7.05 9.10
CA PHE A 90 -1.83 5.75 8.56
C PHE A 90 -2.78 5.93 7.38
N ASN A 91 -2.25 5.75 6.18
CA ASN A 91 -3.02 5.86 4.94
C ASN A 91 -3.73 4.55 4.56
N THR A 92 -3.40 3.45 5.22
CA THR A 92 -3.83 2.10 4.85
C THR A 92 -4.40 1.38 6.07
N LEU A 93 -5.51 0.69 5.88
CA LEU A 93 -6.10 -0.24 6.83
C LEU A 93 -6.37 -1.56 6.09
N THR A 94 -5.96 -2.67 6.67
CA THR A 94 -6.14 -4.01 6.11
C THR A 94 -6.90 -4.88 7.09
N VAL A 95 -7.84 -5.67 6.57
CA VAL A 95 -8.66 -6.62 7.33
C VAL A 95 -8.54 -7.98 6.66
N TYR A 96 -7.98 -8.97 7.36
CA TYR A 96 -7.69 -10.29 6.81
C TYR A 96 -7.73 -11.38 7.88
N TYR A 97 -7.86 -12.63 7.45
CA TYR A 97 -7.71 -13.77 8.35
C TYR A 97 -6.27 -14.26 8.42
N LEU A 98 -5.78 -14.46 9.65
CA LEU A 98 -4.53 -15.14 9.92
C LEU A 98 -4.77 -16.25 10.95
N TYR A 99 -4.44 -17.49 10.60
CA TYR A 99 -4.68 -18.68 11.44
C TYR A 99 -6.12 -18.75 11.98
N ASN A 100 -7.11 -18.49 11.12
CA ASN A 100 -8.53 -18.51 11.47
C ASN A 100 -8.94 -17.46 12.52
N ARG A 101 -8.19 -16.36 12.64
CA ARG A 101 -8.53 -15.19 13.44
C ARG A 101 -8.53 -13.92 12.60
N LEU A 102 -9.55 -13.09 12.78
CA LEU A 102 -9.63 -11.79 12.14
C LEU A 102 -8.52 -10.88 12.67
N ASN A 103 -7.71 -10.35 11.75
CA ASN A 103 -6.66 -9.40 12.04
C ASN A 103 -6.96 -8.09 11.29
N VAL A 104 -6.72 -6.99 11.99
CA VAL A 104 -6.81 -5.65 11.45
C VAL A 104 -5.45 -5.00 11.63
N SER A 105 -4.89 -4.42 10.56
CA SER A 105 -3.57 -3.80 10.58
C SER A 105 -3.58 -2.46 9.84
N LEU A 106 -2.69 -1.55 10.24
CA LEU A 106 -2.51 -0.21 9.63
C LEU A 106 -1.53 -0.24 8.44
N SER A 107 -1.23 -1.42 7.93
CA SER A 107 -0.29 -1.67 6.84
C SER A 107 -0.64 -2.98 6.12
N PHE A 108 -0.04 -3.21 4.96
CA PHE A 108 -0.18 -4.50 4.27
C PHE A 108 0.53 -5.63 5.04
N PRO A 109 -0.06 -6.84 5.09
CA PRO A 109 0.59 -7.98 5.71
C PRO A 109 1.86 -8.35 4.94
N ILE A 110 2.93 -8.65 5.69
CA ILE A 110 4.22 -9.11 5.14
C ILE A 110 4.16 -10.60 4.76
N ILE A 111 3.18 -11.31 5.33
CA ILE A 111 2.92 -12.73 5.08
C ILE A 111 1.81 -12.91 4.05
N PRO A 112 1.82 -14.01 3.28
CA PRO A 112 0.75 -14.30 2.34
C PRO A 112 -0.57 -14.54 3.08
N VAL A 113 -1.64 -13.90 2.60
CA VAL A 113 -3.01 -14.02 3.11
C VAL A 113 -3.94 -14.51 2.00
N TYR A 114 -4.91 -15.34 2.36
CA TYR A 114 -5.86 -15.89 1.40
C TYR A 114 -6.90 -14.85 0.97
N GLU A 115 -7.37 -14.04 1.90
CA GLU A 115 -8.38 -13.03 1.61
C GLU A 115 -8.08 -11.79 2.44
N LEU A 116 -8.19 -10.64 1.81
CA LEU A 116 -7.86 -9.35 2.38
C LEU A 116 -8.83 -8.30 1.86
N THR A 117 -9.44 -7.54 2.76
CA THR A 117 -10.09 -6.27 2.44
C THR A 117 -9.13 -5.14 2.83
N TYR A 118 -8.93 -4.16 1.95
CA TYR A 118 -8.10 -3.00 2.21
C TYR A 118 -8.91 -1.71 2.07
N PHE A 119 -8.52 -0.71 2.85
CA PHE A 119 -8.99 0.66 2.79
C PHE A 119 -7.77 1.56 2.71
N ILE A 120 -7.76 2.44 1.73
CA ILE A 120 -6.67 3.39 1.47
C ILE A 120 -7.30 4.76 1.38
N ARG A 121 -6.72 5.73 2.09
CA ARG A 121 -7.11 7.14 2.02
C ARG A 121 -5.99 7.99 1.47
N GLN A 122 -6.29 9.23 1.09
CA GLN A 122 -5.23 10.17 0.73
C GLN A 122 -4.38 10.51 1.97
N PRO A 123 -3.07 10.79 1.81
CA PRO A 123 -2.21 11.17 2.92
C PRO A 123 -2.78 12.38 3.68
N GLN A 124 -2.79 12.31 5.02
CA GLN A 124 -3.31 13.36 5.90
C GLN A 124 -4.81 13.71 5.68
N GLU A 125 -5.56 12.87 4.97
CA GLU A 125 -6.98 13.10 4.76
C GLU A 125 -7.81 12.74 6.00
N ILE A 126 -8.67 13.68 6.39
CA ILE A 126 -9.65 13.52 7.46
C ILE A 126 -10.95 12.98 6.85
N LEU A 127 -11.37 11.80 7.31
CA LEU A 127 -12.56 11.11 6.82
C LEU A 127 -13.68 11.24 7.85
N ARG A 128 -14.84 11.72 7.42
CA ARG A 128 -16.04 11.81 8.26
C ARG A 128 -17.04 10.73 7.91
N ALA A 129 -17.95 10.39 8.83
CA ALA A 129 -18.90 9.28 8.64
C ALA A 129 -19.77 9.43 7.38
N ASP A 130 -20.13 10.66 7.04
CA ASP A 130 -20.92 11.04 5.86
C ASP A 130 -20.15 10.90 4.54
N THR A 131 -18.84 11.20 4.55
CA THR A 131 -17.99 11.26 3.34
C THR A 131 -17.12 10.02 3.16
N PHE A 132 -17.02 9.16 4.18
CA PHE A 132 -16.09 8.03 4.23
C PHE A 132 -16.19 7.15 2.98
N ARG A 133 -17.42 6.75 2.61
CA ARG A 133 -17.68 5.81 1.50
C ARG A 133 -17.29 6.36 0.13
N ASP A 134 -17.34 7.67 -0.05
CA ASP A 134 -17.06 8.33 -1.33
C ASP A 134 -15.57 8.62 -1.50
N ARG A 135 -14.84 8.80 -0.39
CA ARG A 135 -13.44 9.23 -0.40
C ARG A 135 -12.44 8.10 -0.20
N VAL A 136 -12.82 7.06 0.55
CA VAL A 136 -11.92 5.93 0.79
C VAL A 136 -11.82 5.05 -0.45
N LEU A 137 -10.59 4.75 -0.89
CA LEU A 137 -10.35 3.69 -1.85
C LEU A 137 -10.44 2.36 -1.09
N PHE A 138 -11.40 1.53 -1.43
CA PHE A 138 -11.57 0.22 -0.80
C PHE A 138 -11.64 -0.89 -1.84
N GLY A 139 -11.26 -2.10 -1.42
CA GLY A 139 -11.38 -3.27 -2.26
C GLY A 139 -11.00 -4.54 -1.53
N SER A 140 -11.23 -5.68 -2.18
CA SER A 140 -10.83 -6.99 -1.68
C SER A 140 -9.91 -7.71 -2.66
N VAL A 141 -8.99 -8.50 -2.12
CA VAL A 141 -8.02 -9.31 -2.86
C VAL A 141 -8.08 -10.74 -2.34
N ASN A 142 -8.00 -11.69 -3.27
CA ASN A 142 -7.96 -13.13 -2.98
C ASN A 142 -6.55 -13.72 -3.20
N ASP A 143 -6.35 -14.94 -2.73
CA ASP A 143 -5.13 -15.77 -2.79
C ASP A 143 -4.52 -15.87 -4.18
N LYS A 144 -5.37 -15.87 -5.22
CA LYS A 144 -4.99 -15.86 -6.63
C LYS A 144 -4.82 -14.44 -7.13
N VAL A 145 -3.86 -13.72 -6.57
CA VAL A 145 -3.58 -12.31 -6.89
C VAL A 145 -3.39 -12.10 -8.40
N GLU A 146 -2.64 -12.98 -9.07
CA GLU A 146 -2.43 -12.88 -10.52
C GLU A 146 -3.74 -12.96 -11.31
N HIS A 147 -4.61 -13.89 -10.95
CA HIS A 147 -5.92 -14.04 -11.58
C HIS A 147 -6.82 -12.84 -11.27
N HIS A 148 -6.81 -12.36 -10.03
CA HIS A 148 -7.58 -11.19 -9.62
C HIS A 148 -7.17 -9.95 -10.41
N VAL A 149 -5.88 -9.63 -10.46
CA VAL A 149 -5.34 -8.50 -11.24
C VAL A 149 -5.67 -8.66 -12.73
N LEU A 150 -5.47 -9.84 -13.29
CA LEU A 150 -5.78 -10.09 -14.70
C LEU A 150 -7.27 -9.91 -14.98
N SER A 151 -8.13 -10.40 -14.09
CA SER A 151 -9.58 -10.26 -14.20
C SER A 151 -10.01 -8.80 -14.14
N VAL A 152 -9.46 -8.01 -13.21
CA VAL A 152 -9.74 -6.55 -13.13
C VAL A 152 -9.29 -5.86 -14.42
N VAL A 153 -8.09 -6.16 -14.92
CA VAL A 153 -7.58 -5.57 -16.17
C VAL A 153 -8.48 -5.95 -17.36
N GLN A 154 -8.89 -7.21 -17.45
CA GLN A 154 -9.68 -7.73 -18.58
C GLN A 154 -11.14 -7.30 -18.56
N ASN A 155 -11.78 -7.37 -17.40
CA ASN A 155 -13.23 -7.27 -17.29
C ASN A 155 -13.69 -5.87 -16.87
N VAL A 156 -12.83 -5.10 -16.20
CA VAL A 156 -13.17 -3.73 -15.74
C VAL A 156 -12.42 -2.70 -16.56
N LEU A 157 -11.08 -2.77 -16.57
CA LEU A 157 -10.27 -1.70 -17.17
C LEU A 157 -10.29 -1.73 -18.70
N ALA A 158 -10.20 -2.90 -19.33
CA ALA A 158 -10.14 -2.99 -20.80
C ALA A 158 -11.40 -2.41 -21.48
N PRO A 159 -12.65 -2.70 -21.05
CA PRO A 159 -13.84 -2.06 -21.61
C PRO A 159 -13.86 -0.54 -21.45
N ILE A 160 -13.33 -0.01 -20.35
CA ILE A 160 -13.23 1.43 -20.10
C ILE A 160 -12.22 2.04 -21.06
N PHE A 161 -10.99 1.53 -21.07
CA PHE A 161 -9.92 2.07 -21.91
C PHE A 161 -10.19 1.94 -23.41
N LEU A 162 -10.89 0.89 -23.86
CA LEU A 162 -11.27 0.72 -25.26
C LEU A 162 -12.29 1.76 -25.74
N LYS A 163 -13.07 2.35 -24.82
CA LYS A 163 -14.05 3.41 -25.13
C LYS A 163 -13.47 4.82 -25.08
N ILE A 164 -12.26 4.99 -24.56
CA ILE A 164 -11.60 6.30 -24.51
C ILE A 164 -11.01 6.60 -25.89
N GLU A 165 -11.72 7.42 -26.65
CA GLU A 165 -11.32 7.85 -28.00
C GLU A 165 -10.33 9.03 -27.98
N THR A 166 -10.30 9.79 -26.88
CA THR A 166 -9.47 10.98 -26.72
C THR A 166 -8.40 10.77 -25.66
N TRP A 167 -7.14 10.74 -26.09
CA TRP A 167 -5.98 10.82 -25.22
C TRP A 167 -5.28 12.15 -25.48
N PRO A 168 -4.66 12.79 -24.47
CA PRO A 168 -3.89 14.01 -24.66
C PRO A 168 -2.86 13.84 -25.79
N ASP A 169 -2.71 14.84 -26.66
CA ASP A 169 -1.78 14.80 -27.80
C ASP A 169 -0.31 14.66 -27.39
N SER A 170 0.00 14.91 -26.11
CA SER A 170 1.31 14.65 -25.50
C SER A 170 1.66 13.16 -25.41
N ILE A 171 0.69 12.25 -25.56
CA ILE A 171 0.92 10.80 -25.54
C ILE A 171 1.03 10.28 -26.97
N PRO A 172 2.24 9.87 -27.41
CA PRO A 172 2.42 9.37 -28.77
C PRO A 172 1.61 8.09 -28.99
N SER A 173 1.08 7.92 -30.20
CA SER A 173 0.09 6.88 -30.55
C SER A 173 0.52 5.45 -30.21
N HIS A 174 1.81 5.13 -30.29
CA HIS A 174 2.39 3.83 -29.95
C HIS A 174 2.45 3.54 -28.43
N SER A 175 2.37 4.58 -27.60
CA SER A 175 2.39 4.49 -26.14
C SER A 175 0.99 4.56 -25.53
N ARG A 176 -0.06 4.63 -26.36
CA ARG A 176 -1.45 4.64 -25.88
C ARG A 176 -1.77 3.29 -25.21
N PRO A 177 -2.30 3.28 -23.97
CA PRO A 177 -2.57 2.06 -23.21
C PRO A 177 -3.45 1.06 -23.97
N VAL A 178 -4.36 1.57 -24.79
CA VAL A 178 -5.30 0.77 -25.60
C VAL A 178 -4.58 -0.22 -26.52
N HIS A 179 -3.50 0.18 -27.19
CA HIS A 179 -2.79 -0.70 -28.12
C HIS A 179 -2.00 -1.79 -27.38
N ARG A 180 -1.35 -1.46 -26.25
CA ARG A 180 -0.57 -2.42 -25.46
C ARG A 180 -1.46 -3.38 -24.68
N LEU A 181 -2.58 -2.90 -24.12
CA LEU A 181 -3.58 -3.73 -23.46
C LEU A 181 -4.21 -4.71 -24.46
N ASN A 182 -4.61 -4.25 -25.66
CA ASN A 182 -5.19 -5.13 -26.66
C ASN A 182 -4.19 -6.22 -27.12
N LEU A 183 -2.91 -5.87 -27.34
CA LEU A 183 -1.87 -6.86 -27.66
C LEU A 183 -1.64 -7.86 -26.52
N CYS A 184 -1.64 -7.42 -25.25
CA CYS A 184 -1.46 -8.27 -24.08
C CYS A 184 -2.62 -9.27 -23.92
N LEU A 185 -3.86 -8.79 -24.07
CA LEU A 185 -5.07 -9.62 -23.99
C LEU A 185 -5.18 -10.62 -25.15
N ILE A 186 -4.87 -10.18 -26.38
CA ILE A 186 -4.87 -11.06 -27.56
C ILE A 186 -3.77 -12.13 -27.46
N SER A 187 -2.57 -11.78 -26.98
CA SER A 187 -1.45 -12.72 -26.86
C SER A 187 -1.75 -13.83 -25.84
N ARG A 188 -2.48 -13.54 -24.76
CA ARG A 188 -2.86 -14.55 -23.76
C ARG A 188 -4.11 -15.37 -24.12
N ARG A 189 -5.08 -14.83 -24.87
CA ARG A 189 -6.14 -15.67 -25.47
C ARG A 189 -5.54 -16.80 -26.32
N LYS A 190 -4.46 -16.54 -27.05
CA LYS A 190 -3.72 -17.55 -27.81
C LYS A 190 -2.95 -18.55 -26.93
N PHE A 191 -2.59 -18.19 -25.69
CA PHE A 191 -1.88 -19.07 -24.75
C PHE A 191 -2.84 -20.00 -23.99
N SER A 192 -3.98 -19.47 -23.52
CA SER A 192 -5.03 -20.25 -22.85
C SER A 192 -5.67 -21.31 -23.76
N VAL A 193 -5.90 -20.99 -25.04
CA VAL A 193 -6.41 -21.97 -26.03
C VAL A 193 -5.41 -23.10 -26.31
N LYS A 194 -4.11 -22.88 -26.15
CA LYS A 194 -3.08 -23.91 -26.39
C LYS A 194 -2.90 -24.90 -25.22
N HIS A 195 -3.40 -24.60 -24.03
CA HIS A 195 -3.26 -25.47 -22.85
C HIS A 195 -4.56 -26.21 -22.47
N GLY A 196 -5.67 -25.95 -23.17
CA GLY A 196 -6.93 -26.70 -23.02
C GLY A 196 -7.07 -27.96 -23.90
N HIS A 197 -6.00 -28.41 -24.57
CA HIS A 197 -6.05 -29.50 -25.55
C HIS A 197 -4.99 -30.61 -25.36
N ARG A 198 -4.46 -30.76 -24.15
CA ARG A 198 -3.66 -31.95 -23.79
C ARG A 198 -4.09 -32.42 -22.42
N ASN A 199 -5.11 -33.28 -22.40
CA ASN A 199 -5.32 -34.35 -21.42
C ASN A 199 -6.64 -35.03 -21.79
N ASP A 200 -6.60 -35.87 -22.82
CA ASP A 200 -7.54 -36.96 -23.06
C ASP A 200 -6.95 -37.83 -24.15
N THR A 201 -6.25 -38.89 -23.74
CA THR A 201 -6.10 -40.21 -24.40
C THR A 201 -4.80 -40.86 -23.94
N SER A 202 -4.86 -41.72 -22.93
CA SER A 202 -4.18 -43.03 -22.89
C SER A 202 -4.44 -43.73 -21.56
N THR A 203 -5.52 -44.51 -21.49
CA THR A 203 -5.61 -45.64 -20.56
C THR A 203 -6.34 -46.76 -21.29
N SER A 204 -5.57 -47.69 -21.85
CA SER A 204 -5.96 -49.06 -22.20
C SER A 204 -4.68 -49.84 -22.45
#